data_AF-A0A1B7K083-F1
#
_entry.id   AF-A0A1B7K083-F1
#
_cell.length_a   1.000
_cell.length_b   1.000
_cell.length_c   1.000
_cell.angle_alpha   90.00
_cell.angle_beta   90.00
_cell.angle_gamma   90.00
#
_symmetry.space_group_name_H-M   'P 1'
#
loop_
_entity.id
_entity.type
_entity.pdbx_description
1 polymer ?
#
loop_
_entity_poly.entity_id
_entity_poly.type
_entity_poly.pdbx_seq_one_letter_code
_entity_poly.pdbx_strand_id
1 'polypeptide(L)'
;MNSTIILQIITLLLITAMPFILRIWISAKINNSVKHQYNKALEEIKTQNLLNLEEEKNSREVRLKSALIAELLAEWVSRPSDRRKLRTLTYQAFIWLPEQIASDLSEILAHEKGAKNIEQILIDIRKHLLGDSDTLKAESIISFGLTEKELTDIRINNPLS
;
A
#
# COMPACT_ATOMS: atom_id res chain seq x y z
N MET A 1 79.32 14.30 -25.68
CA MET A 1 78.09 13.51 -25.91
C MET A 1 77.14 14.41 -26.69
N ASN A 2 76.81 14.04 -27.93
CA ASN A 2 76.17 14.96 -28.86
C ASN A 2 74.73 15.22 -28.43
N SER A 3 74.38 16.49 -28.22
CA SER A 3 73.02 16.95 -27.84
C SER A 3 71.91 16.32 -28.70
N THR A 4 72.22 16.02 -29.97
CA THR A 4 71.34 15.36 -30.93
C THR A 4 70.96 13.92 -30.56
N ILE A 5 71.89 13.13 -30.00
CA ILE A 5 71.65 11.73 -29.61
C ILE A 5 70.76 11.67 -28.36
N ILE A 6 70.99 12.58 -27.41
CA ILE A 6 70.17 12.71 -26.19
C ILE A 6 68.73 13.06 -26.56
N LEU A 7 68.55 14.00 -27.51
CA LEU A 7 67.23 14.39 -27.99
C LEU A 7 66.47 13.23 -28.67
N GLN A 8 67.16 12.39 -29.45
CA GLN A 8 66.56 11.21 -30.10
C GLN A 8 66.12 10.12 -29.12
N ILE A 9 66.87 9.91 -28.04
CA ILE A 9 66.50 8.96 -26.99
C ILE A 9 65.25 9.48 -26.25
N ILE A 10 65.19 10.77 -25.94
CA ILE A 10 64.04 11.40 -25.28
C ILE A 10 62.79 11.33 -26.15
N THR A 11 62.90 11.56 -27.46
CA THR A 11 61.73 11.46 -28.36
C THR A 11 61.23 10.03 -28.48
N LEU A 12 62.11 9.03 -28.55
CA LEU A 12 61.71 7.62 -28.56
C LEU A 12 60.99 7.22 -27.26
N LEU A 13 61.49 7.70 -26.12
CA LEU A 13 60.88 7.45 -24.82
C LEU A 13 59.50 8.12 -24.70
N LEU A 14 59.37 9.34 -25.21
CA LEU A 14 58.07 10.04 -25.29
C LEU A 14 57.08 9.31 -26.21
N ILE A 15 57.50 8.86 -27.39
CA ILE A 15 56.65 8.15 -28.36
C ILE A 15 56.12 6.83 -27.77
N THR A 16 56.91 6.15 -26.95
CA THR A 16 56.50 4.90 -26.30
C THR A 16 55.66 5.10 -25.04
N ALA A 17 55.95 6.12 -24.23
CA ALA A 17 55.22 6.41 -23.00
C ALA A 17 53.85 7.09 -23.25
N MET A 18 53.75 7.93 -24.28
CA MET A 18 52.53 8.67 -24.63
C MET A 18 51.30 7.77 -24.87
N PRO A 19 51.36 6.70 -25.71
CA PRO A 19 50.20 5.84 -25.93
C PRO A 19 49.79 5.05 -24.68
N PHE A 20 50.74 4.75 -23.78
CA PHE A 20 50.44 4.07 -22.51
C PHE A 20 49.61 4.97 -21.59
N ILE A 21 50.01 6.24 -21.44
CA ILE A 21 49.28 7.23 -20.64
C ILE A 21 47.91 7.51 -21.24
N LEU A 22 47.82 7.68 -22.57
CA LEU A 22 46.56 7.89 -23.28
C LEU A 22 45.58 6.72 -23.08
N ARG A 23 46.05 5.47 -23.15
CA ARG A 23 45.21 4.28 -22.90
C ARG A 23 44.63 4.28 -21.50
N ILE A 24 45.42 4.61 -20.47
CA ILE A 24 44.96 4.68 -19.07
C ILE A 24 43.89 5.77 -18.92
N TRP A 25 44.13 6.97 -19.47
CA TRP A 25 43.21 8.09 -19.38
C TRP A 25 41.87 7.82 -20.09
N ILE A 26 41.91 7.27 -21.30
CA ILE A 26 40.71 6.93 -22.07
C ILE A 26 39.91 5.85 -21.34
N SER A 27 40.58 4.79 -20.86
CA SER A 27 39.92 3.71 -20.13
C SER A 27 39.29 4.20 -18.83
N ALA A 28 39.98 5.07 -18.08
CA ALA A 28 39.45 5.67 -16.86
C ALA A 28 38.23 6.56 -17.14
N LYS A 29 38.28 7.39 -18.20
CA LYS A 29 37.18 8.29 -18.56
C LYS A 29 35.94 7.53 -19.01
N ILE A 30 36.10 6.49 -19.85
CA ILE A 30 35.00 5.63 -20.30
C ILE A 30 34.41 4.89 -19.11
N ASN A 31 35.24 4.24 -18.29
CA ASN A 31 34.77 3.46 -17.14
C ASN A 31 34.03 4.35 -16.13
N ASN A 32 34.48 5.58 -15.89
CA ASN A 32 33.79 6.51 -14.99
C ASN A 32 32.43 6.97 -15.56
N SER A 33 32.35 7.26 -16.87
CA SER A 33 31.08 7.61 -17.51
C SER A 33 30.08 6.45 -17.49
N VAL A 34 30.55 5.24 -17.78
CA VAL A 34 29.74 4.01 -17.75
C VAL A 34 29.29 3.72 -16.32
N LYS A 35 30.18 3.76 -15.33
CA LYS A 35 29.85 3.54 -13.92
C LYS A 35 28.83 4.56 -13.41
N HIS A 36 28.93 5.82 -13.82
CA HIS A 36 27.94 6.83 -13.45
C HIS A 36 26.55 6.52 -14.02
N GLN A 37 26.47 6.13 -15.29
CA GLN A 37 25.19 5.74 -15.91
C GLN A 37 24.59 4.50 -15.25
N TYR A 38 25.40 3.48 -14.95
CA TYR A 38 24.94 2.30 -14.21
C TYR A 38 24.46 2.65 -12.81
N ASN A 39 25.19 3.48 -12.08
CA ASN A 39 24.77 3.93 -10.75
C ASN A 39 23.44 4.68 -10.83
N LYS A 40 23.27 5.57 -11.82
CA LYS A 40 22.01 6.30 -12.01
C LYS A 40 20.85 5.35 -12.31
N ALA A 41 21.02 4.41 -13.24
CA ALA A 41 20.01 3.42 -13.58
C ALA A 41 19.67 2.51 -12.38
N LEU A 42 20.67 2.14 -11.57
CA LEU A 42 20.47 1.35 -10.37
C LEU A 42 19.65 2.11 -9.32
N GLU A 43 19.94 3.40 -9.10
CA GLU A 43 19.17 4.25 -8.19
C GLU A 43 17.74 4.47 -8.71
N GLU A 44 17.55 4.66 -10.02
CA GLU A 44 16.23 4.72 -10.64
C GLU A 44 15.45 3.41 -10.42
N ILE A 45 16.06 2.24 -10.64
CA ILE A 45 15.41 0.94 -10.41
C ILE A 45 15.07 0.76 -8.92
N LYS A 46 15.97 1.11 -8.01
CA LYS A 46 15.71 1.03 -6.57
C LYS A 46 14.54 1.90 -6.16
N THR A 47 14.52 3.16 -6.61
CA THR A 47 13.43 4.10 -6.28
C THR A 47 12.10 3.61 -6.83
N GLN A 48 12.05 3.12 -8.07
CA GLN A 48 10.83 2.52 -8.64
C GLN A 48 10.36 1.30 -7.86
N ASN A 49 11.27 0.39 -7.48
CA ASN A 49 10.91 -0.78 -6.69
C ASN A 49 10.37 -0.41 -5.31
N LEU A 50 10.91 0.64 -4.68
CA LEU A 50 10.42 1.14 -3.40
C LEU A 50 9.00 1.69 -3.51
N LEU A 51 8.71 2.48 -4.55
CA LEU A 51 7.37 3.01 -4.81
C LEU A 51 6.37 1.87 -5.06
N ASN A 52 6.71 0.92 -5.92
CA ASN A 52 5.86 -0.24 -6.21
C ASN A 52 5.58 -1.06 -4.93
N LEU A 53 6.59 -1.25 -4.09
CA LEU A 53 6.43 -1.97 -2.82
C LEU A 53 5.51 -1.22 -1.84
N GLU A 54 5.58 0.10 -1.81
CA GLU A 54 4.71 0.94 -0.98
C GLU A 54 3.25 0.90 -1.47
N GLU A 55 3.03 0.98 -2.78
CA GLU A 55 1.72 0.84 -3.40
C GLU A 55 1.10 -0.55 -3.13
N GLU A 56 1.88 -1.63 -3.26
CA GLU A 56 1.44 -2.98 -2.96
C GLU A 56 1.07 -3.15 -1.48
N LYS A 57 1.86 -2.58 -0.57
CA LYS A 57 1.56 -2.58 0.87
C LYS A 57 0.27 -1.85 1.16
N ASN A 58 0.10 -0.65 0.62
CA ASN A 58 -1.11 0.15 0.81
C ASN A 58 -2.34 -0.59 0.26
N SER A 59 -2.26 -1.12 -0.95
CA SER A 59 -3.33 -1.92 -1.57
C SER A 59 -3.70 -3.14 -0.71
N ARG A 60 -2.70 -3.84 -0.18
CA ARG A 60 -2.91 -4.98 0.72
C ARG A 60 -3.60 -4.56 2.02
N GLU A 61 -3.18 -3.46 2.63
CA GLU A 61 -3.82 -2.93 3.84
C GLU A 61 -5.28 -2.57 3.59
N VAL A 62 -5.58 -1.87 2.50
CA VAL A 62 -6.94 -1.54 2.10
C VAL A 62 -7.79 -2.80 1.98
N ARG A 63 -7.29 -3.84 1.28
CA ARG A 63 -8.00 -5.12 1.14
C ARG A 63 -8.29 -5.79 2.49
N LEU A 64 -7.32 -5.81 3.39
CA LEU A 64 -7.48 -6.42 4.72
C LEU A 64 -8.48 -5.64 5.59
N LYS A 65 -8.36 -4.31 5.62
CA LYS A 65 -9.27 -3.42 6.34
C LYS A 65 -10.70 -3.52 5.79
N SER A 66 -10.86 -3.56 4.47
CA SER A 66 -12.17 -3.76 3.83
C SER A 66 -12.77 -5.12 4.15
N ALA A 67 -11.98 -6.19 4.10
CA ALA A 67 -12.45 -7.53 4.46
C ALA A 67 -12.92 -7.60 5.91
N LEU A 68 -12.17 -6.97 6.83
CA LEU A 68 -12.53 -6.88 8.24
C LEU A 68 -13.90 -6.19 8.45
N ILE A 69 -14.13 -5.06 7.80
CA ILE A 69 -15.40 -4.33 7.91
C ILE A 69 -16.55 -5.12 7.30
N ALA A 70 -16.34 -5.77 6.16
CA ALA A 70 -17.34 -6.63 5.56
C ALA A 70 -17.72 -7.80 6.48
N GLU A 71 -16.72 -8.44 7.11
CA GLU A 71 -16.95 -9.51 8.08
C GLU A 71 -17.66 -9.01 9.33
N LEU A 72 -17.29 -7.83 9.85
CA LEU A 72 -17.94 -7.21 11.00
C LEU A 72 -19.43 -6.96 10.74
N LEU A 73 -19.76 -6.34 9.61
CA LEU A 73 -21.13 -6.00 9.27
C LEU A 73 -21.96 -7.25 8.97
N ALA A 74 -21.39 -8.24 8.28
CA ALA A 74 -22.06 -9.52 8.05
C ALA A 74 -22.36 -10.25 9.37
N GLU A 75 -21.38 -10.32 10.27
CA GLU A 75 -21.54 -10.90 11.60
C GLU A 75 -22.61 -10.13 12.39
N TRP A 76 -22.61 -8.80 12.34
CA TRP A 76 -23.60 -7.99 13.03
C TRP A 76 -25.03 -8.21 12.51
N VAL A 77 -25.23 -8.25 11.19
CA VAL A 77 -26.53 -8.53 10.55
C VAL A 77 -27.02 -9.94 10.90
N SER A 78 -26.12 -10.91 11.04
CA SER A 78 -26.46 -12.30 11.39
C SER A 78 -27.05 -12.48 12.80
N ARG A 79 -26.95 -11.45 13.66
CA ARG A 79 -27.43 -11.45 15.06
C ARG A 79 -27.01 -12.72 15.82
N PRO A 80 -25.69 -13.00 15.93
CA PRO A 80 -25.19 -14.23 16.50
C PRO A 80 -25.49 -14.28 18.00
N SER A 81 -25.75 -15.50 18.49
CA SER A 81 -25.87 -15.75 19.92
C SER A 81 -24.52 -15.57 20.64
N ASP A 82 -23.42 -16.07 20.06
CA ASP A 82 -22.06 -15.81 20.55
C ASP A 82 -21.48 -14.51 19.96
N ARG A 83 -21.42 -13.46 20.78
CA ARG A 83 -20.86 -12.15 20.39
C ARG A 83 -19.35 -12.06 20.54
N ARG A 84 -18.62 -13.15 20.79
CA ARG A 84 -17.15 -13.14 20.88
C ARG A 84 -16.52 -12.64 19.58
N LYS A 85 -16.93 -13.23 18.46
CA LYS A 85 -16.42 -12.86 17.13
C LYS A 85 -16.75 -11.40 16.80
N LEU A 86 -18.00 -11.00 17.02
CA LEU A 86 -18.45 -9.62 16.85
C LEU A 86 -17.57 -8.64 17.64
N ARG A 87 -17.33 -8.89 18.95
CA ARG A 87 -16.45 -8.05 19.79
C ARG A 87 -15.03 -7.96 19.24
N THR A 88 -14.45 -9.08 18.83
CA THR A 88 -13.10 -9.10 18.26
C THR A 88 -13.01 -8.24 17.00
N LEU A 89 -13.98 -8.38 16.09
CA LEU A 89 -14.05 -7.59 14.85
C LEU A 89 -14.25 -6.10 15.15
N THR A 90 -15.13 -5.77 16.09
CA THR A 90 -15.36 -4.38 16.53
C THR A 90 -14.06 -3.77 17.06
N TYR A 91 -13.36 -4.43 17.97
CA TYR A 91 -12.11 -3.89 18.51
C TYR A 91 -11.03 -3.71 17.44
N GLN A 92 -10.91 -4.68 16.52
CA GLN A 92 -9.96 -4.55 15.41
C GLN A 92 -10.30 -3.35 14.51
N ALA A 93 -11.58 -3.11 14.21
CA ALA A 93 -12.01 -1.97 13.41
C ALA A 93 -11.71 -0.63 14.10
N PHE A 94 -12.03 -0.51 15.38
CA PHE A 94 -11.92 0.74 16.14
C PHE A 94 -10.47 1.19 16.39
N ILE A 95 -9.48 0.30 16.26
CA ILE A 95 -8.06 0.65 16.42
C ILE A 95 -7.56 1.56 15.30
N TRP A 96 -8.03 1.37 14.07
CA TRP A 96 -7.50 2.09 12.90
C TRP A 96 -8.52 3.02 12.25
N LEU A 97 -9.80 2.93 12.61
CA LEU A 97 -10.81 3.85 12.11
C LEU A 97 -10.60 5.26 12.68
N PRO A 98 -10.82 6.31 11.87
CA PRO A 98 -10.81 7.69 12.36
C PRO A 98 -12.01 7.92 13.28
N GLU A 99 -11.85 8.84 14.23
CA GLU A 99 -12.81 9.12 15.31
C GLU A 99 -14.25 9.28 14.82
N GLN A 100 -14.47 10.10 13.79
CA GLN A 100 -15.82 10.34 13.24
C GLN A 100 -16.49 9.06 12.74
N ILE A 101 -15.75 8.25 11.96
CA ILE A 101 -16.28 7.00 11.39
C ILE A 101 -16.47 5.95 12.48
N ALA A 102 -15.58 5.91 13.48
CA ALA A 102 -15.71 5.02 14.62
C ALA A 102 -16.95 5.34 15.47
N SER A 103 -17.24 6.64 15.68
CA SER A 103 -18.46 7.09 16.37
C SER A 103 -19.71 6.64 15.62
N ASP A 104 -19.79 6.95 14.32
CA ASP A 104 -20.93 6.59 13.48
C ASP A 104 -21.13 5.06 13.45
N LEU A 105 -20.04 4.28 13.36
CA LEU A 105 -20.11 2.82 13.42
C LEU A 105 -20.60 2.33 14.80
N SER A 106 -20.19 2.97 15.89
CA SER A 106 -20.65 2.63 17.24
C SER A 106 -22.16 2.82 17.38
N GLU A 107 -22.70 3.94 16.89
CA GLU A 107 -24.14 4.23 16.91
C GLU A 107 -24.94 3.17 16.13
N ILE A 108 -24.43 2.74 14.97
CA ILE A 108 -25.00 1.66 14.17
C ILE A 108 -25.01 0.35 14.98
N LEU A 109 -23.85 -0.04 15.52
CA LEU A 109 -23.71 -1.30 16.23
C LEU A 109 -24.59 -1.35 17.50
N ALA A 110 -24.78 -0.20 18.16
CA ALA A 110 -25.62 -0.02 19.34
C ALA A 110 -27.13 0.14 19.05
N HIS A 111 -27.55 0.17 17.77
CA HIS A 111 -28.93 0.40 17.35
C HIS A 111 -29.50 1.73 17.88
N GLU A 112 -28.69 2.80 17.88
CA GLU A 112 -29.14 4.11 18.35
C GLU A 112 -30.17 4.75 17.42
N LYS A 113 -31.09 5.54 18.01
CA LYS A 113 -32.11 6.25 17.22
C LYS A 113 -31.45 7.39 16.46
N GLY A 114 -31.47 7.30 15.12
CA GLY A 114 -30.87 8.30 14.24
C GLY A 114 -29.47 7.92 13.72
N ALA A 115 -28.98 6.73 14.04
CA ALA A 115 -27.76 6.19 13.47
C ALA A 115 -27.84 6.15 11.93
N LYS A 116 -26.69 6.34 11.28
CA LYS A 116 -26.56 6.21 9.82
C LYS A 116 -26.97 4.82 9.33
N ASN A 117 -27.34 4.72 8.06
CA ASN A 117 -27.56 3.41 7.44
C ASN A 117 -26.22 2.69 7.17
N ILE A 118 -26.24 1.35 7.08
CA ILE A 118 -25.06 0.53 6.80
C ILE A 118 -24.39 0.96 5.49
N GLU A 119 -25.19 1.30 4.48
CA GLU A 119 -24.71 1.75 3.18
C GLU A 119 -23.97 3.08 3.28
N GLN A 120 -24.41 3.99 4.16
CA GLN A 120 -23.76 5.29 4.36
C GLN A 120 -22.40 5.11 5.03
N ILE A 121 -22.31 4.31 6.10
CA ILE A 121 -21.02 4.05 6.77
C ILE A 121 -20.05 3.31 5.85
N LEU A 122 -20.52 2.42 4.98
CA LEU A 122 -19.70 1.75 3.98
C LEU A 122 -19.07 2.74 2.99
N ILE A 123 -19.82 3.77 2.56
CA ILE A 123 -19.28 4.84 1.71
C ILE A 123 -18.24 5.67 2.47
N ASP A 124 -18.51 6.03 3.73
CA ASP A 124 -17.57 6.83 4.54
C ASP A 124 -16.25 6.08 4.75
N ILE A 125 -16.31 4.79 5.09
CA ILE A 125 -15.13 3.91 5.19
C ILE A 125 -14.42 3.78 3.85
N ARG A 126 -15.17 3.61 2.75
CA ARG A 126 -14.61 3.47 1.41
C ARG A 126 -13.85 4.73 0.97
N LYS A 127 -14.39 5.92 1.22
CA LYS A 127 -13.70 7.20 0.98
C LYS A 127 -12.46 7.35 1.85
N HIS A 128 -12.52 6.93 3.11
CA HIS A 128 -11.34 6.94 3.98
C HIS A 128 -10.22 6.03 3.45
N LEU A 129 -10.56 4.84 2.93
CA LEU A 129 -9.58 3.87 2.44
C LEU A 129 -9.06 4.14 1.01
N LEU A 130 -9.92 4.66 0.13
CA LEU A 130 -9.60 4.86 -1.31
C LEU A 130 -9.36 6.33 -1.68
N GLY A 131 -9.65 7.26 -0.78
CA GLY A 131 -9.61 8.70 -1.02
C GLY A 131 -10.94 9.28 -1.49
N ASP A 132 -11.01 10.62 -1.56
CA ASP A 132 -12.23 11.40 -1.82
C ASP A 132 -12.72 11.38 -3.28
N SER A 133 -12.05 10.67 -4.18
CA SER A 133 -12.41 10.59 -5.60
C SER A 133 -13.58 9.63 -5.89
N ASP A 134 -14.14 8.99 -4.86
CA ASP A 134 -15.20 8.01 -5.00
C ASP A 134 -16.59 8.65 -5.14
N THR A 135 -17.27 8.36 -6.26
CA THR A 135 -18.59 8.88 -6.60
C THR A 135 -19.73 7.90 -6.32
N LEU A 136 -19.41 6.72 -5.76
CA LEU A 136 -20.41 5.73 -5.39
C LEU A 136 -21.38 6.31 -4.34
N LYS A 137 -22.68 6.11 -4.56
CA LYS A 137 -23.73 6.54 -3.64
C LYS A 137 -24.20 5.37 -2.79
N ALA A 138 -24.62 5.67 -1.57
CA ALA A 138 -25.18 4.68 -0.64
C ALA A 138 -26.36 3.90 -1.26
N GLU A 139 -27.20 4.56 -2.05
CA GLU A 139 -28.34 3.97 -2.77
C GLU A 139 -27.94 2.87 -3.77
N SER A 140 -26.68 2.83 -4.20
CA SER A 140 -26.16 1.82 -5.13
C SER A 140 -25.62 0.57 -4.41
N ILE A 141 -25.53 0.60 -3.08
CA ILE A 141 -25.08 -0.54 -2.28
C ILE A 141 -26.29 -1.43 -2.00
N ILE A 142 -26.15 -2.71 -2.31
CA ILE A 142 -27.17 -3.73 -2.05
C ILE A 142 -26.82 -4.43 -0.74
N SER A 143 -27.74 -4.38 0.21
CA SER A 143 -27.70 -5.16 1.45
C SER A 143 -28.79 -6.23 1.44
N PHE A 144 -28.48 -7.40 2.00
CA PHE A 144 -29.44 -8.47 2.18
C PHE A 144 -29.81 -8.57 3.66
N GLY A 145 -31.11 -8.46 3.94
CA GLY A 145 -31.63 -8.76 5.27
C GLY A 145 -31.64 -10.27 5.54
N LEU A 146 -31.90 -10.62 6.80
CA LEU A 146 -32.11 -12.00 7.21
C LEU A 146 -33.30 -12.61 6.47
N THR A 147 -33.16 -13.85 6.03
CA THR A 147 -34.24 -14.65 5.48
C THR A 147 -35.20 -15.11 6.59
N GLU A 148 -36.44 -15.45 6.23
CA GLU A 148 -37.44 -16.01 7.18
C GLU A 148 -36.92 -17.25 7.91
N LYS A 149 -36.11 -18.07 7.23
CA LYS A 149 -35.47 -19.23 7.83
C LYS A 149 -34.50 -18.83 8.94
N GLU A 150 -33.61 -17.88 8.67
CA GLU A 150 -32.63 -17.40 9.65
C GLU A 150 -33.30 -16.71 10.84
N LEU A 151 -34.37 -15.93 10.60
CA LEU A 151 -35.16 -15.32 11.67
C LEU A 151 -35.81 -16.38 12.57
N THR A 152 -36.31 -17.47 11.98
CA THR A 152 -36.88 -18.59 12.72
C THR A 152 -35.81 -19.31 13.54
N ASP A 153 -34.65 -19.58 12.94
CA ASP A 153 -33.51 -20.21 13.61
C ASP A 153 -33.00 -19.36 14.79
N ILE A 154 -32.94 -18.03 14.64
CA ILE A 154 -32.59 -17.10 15.73
C ILE A 154 -33.62 -17.18 16.86
N ARG A 155 -34.92 -17.17 16.55
CA ARG A 155 -36.00 -17.24 17.54
C ARG A 155 -35.98 -18.57 18.32
N ILE A 156 -35.68 -19.68 17.65
CA ILE A 156 -35.58 -21.00 18.28
C ILE A 156 -34.34 -21.08 19.19
N ASN A 157 -33.20 -20.62 18.70
CA ASN A 157 -31.93 -20.72 19.41
C ASN A 157 -31.75 -19.65 20.50
N ASN A 158 -32.54 -18.57 20.45
CA ASN A 158 -32.49 -17.47 21.42
C ASN A 158 -33.90 -16.92 21.70
N PRO A 159 -34.75 -17.65 22.44
CA PRO A 159 -36.17 -17.31 22.64
C PRO A 159 -36.42 -16.04 23.47
N LEU A 160 -35.36 -15.41 24.00
CA LEU A 160 -35.42 -14.26 24.90
C LEU A 160 -34.74 -12.99 24.35
N SER A 161 -34.26 -12.99 23.09
CA SER A 161 -33.66 -11.80 22.45
C SER A 161 -34.68 -10.93 21.71
#